data_AF-A0A5M3XY49-F1
#
_entry.id   AF-A0A5M3XY49-F1
#
_cell.length_a   1.000
_cell.length_b   1.000
_cell.length_c   1.000
_cell.angle_alpha   90.00
_cell.angle_beta   90.00
_cell.angle_gamma   90.00
#
_symmetry.space_group_name_H-M   'P 1'
#
loop_
_entity.id
_entity.type
_entity.pdbx_description
1 polymer ?
#
loop_
_entity_poly.entity_id
_entity_poly.type
_entity_poly.pdbx_seq_one_letter_code
_entity_poly.pdbx_strand_id
1 'polypeptide(L)'
;MDSAFWHARKISDKGVIYPAATARLGFLVDRPEGPGRAVTARRLGGGCRVMRRLSPQPTSPVEASATMTTRVFGIPMSLRFRGQTAREGVLLRGPAGWGEFSPFPEYGPAECARWLACAREAAFEGWPDPVRSTIPVNATIPAVPAARAFELAKASGCGTAKIKVAERGQDFAADLARVEAVRDALGPAGKIRVDANGGWDVDEAVLRLKELNRFTLEYAEQPCPSLDELAQVRRRVDVPIAADESIRKAEDPLRVRAAEAADIAVVKVQPLGGVRAALRVVEACGLPAVVSSAVETSVGLAAGLALAAALPELPYACGLGTMSLLTGDVVADSLTPVAGAIAVRRPEVDEAALARFEIESPKWVRRMEEAAACLAR
;
A
#
# COMPACT_ATOMS: atom_id res chain seq x y z
N MET A 1 -17.74 -33.59 41.64
CA MET A 1 -19.03 -33.77 42.34
C MET A 1 -19.57 -32.36 42.47
N ASP A 2 -20.47 -31.86 41.64
CA ASP A 2 -21.59 -32.53 40.97
C ASP A 2 -21.85 -32.03 39.55
N SER A 3 -22.41 -32.96 38.78
CA SER A 3 -22.86 -32.85 37.41
C SER A 3 -24.27 -32.27 37.31
N ALA A 4 -24.54 -31.51 36.26
CA ALA A 4 -25.90 -31.35 35.75
C ALA A 4 -25.88 -31.15 34.23
N PHE A 5 -26.25 -32.24 33.55
CA PHE A 5 -26.64 -32.32 32.15
C PHE A 5 -27.87 -31.46 31.85
N TRP A 6 -27.92 -30.80 30.68
CA TRP A 6 -29.16 -30.59 29.93
C TRP A 6 -28.92 -30.69 28.43
N HIS A 7 -29.92 -31.27 27.78
CA HIS A 7 -29.92 -31.85 26.44
C HIS A 7 -30.01 -30.84 25.29
N ALA A 8 -29.47 -31.27 24.15
CA ALA A 8 -29.72 -30.73 22.82
C ALA A 8 -31.21 -30.79 22.43
N ARG A 9 -31.68 -29.77 21.70
CA ARG A 9 -32.88 -29.85 20.84
C ARG A 9 -32.52 -29.44 19.43
N LYS A 10 -32.73 -30.37 18.49
CA LYS A 10 -32.96 -30.12 17.07
C LYS A 10 -34.27 -29.35 16.92
N ILE A 11 -34.27 -28.26 16.15
CA ILE A 11 -35.44 -27.77 15.42
C ILE A 11 -35.00 -27.48 13.98
N SER A 12 -35.82 -27.98 13.08
CA SER A 12 -35.71 -28.07 11.62
C SER A 12 -35.99 -26.76 10.87
N ASP A 13 -35.44 -26.71 9.65
CA ASP A 13 -36.01 -26.17 8.40
C ASP A 13 -36.95 -24.97 8.49
N LYS A 14 -36.45 -23.78 8.06
CA LYS A 14 -37.12 -22.92 7.07
C LYS A 14 -36.05 -22.16 6.28
N GLY A 15 -36.05 -22.38 4.97
CA GLY A 15 -35.14 -21.76 4.01
C GLY A 15 -35.34 -20.25 3.88
N VAL A 16 -34.24 -19.56 3.59
CA VAL A 16 -34.24 -18.19 3.11
C VAL A 16 -33.60 -18.21 1.72
N ILE A 17 -34.39 -17.77 0.75
CA ILE A 17 -34.06 -17.68 -0.68
C ILE A 17 -33.32 -16.37 -0.90
N TYR A 18 -32.13 -16.43 -1.52
CA TYR A 18 -31.44 -15.27 -2.08
C TYR A 18 -31.94 -15.04 -3.52
N PRO A 19 -32.33 -13.82 -3.93
CA PRO A 19 -32.58 -13.55 -5.34
C PRO A 19 -31.24 -13.38 -6.09
N ALA A 20 -31.02 -14.28 -7.05
CA ALA A 20 -29.96 -14.18 -8.04
C ALA A 20 -30.32 -13.08 -9.06
N ALA A 21 -29.49 -12.04 -9.16
CA ALA A 21 -29.52 -11.08 -10.25
C ALA A 21 -28.51 -11.50 -11.32
N THR A 22 -28.99 -12.21 -12.33
CA THR A 22 -28.27 -12.52 -13.57
C THR A 22 -28.37 -11.32 -14.53
N ALA A 23 -27.33 -10.50 -14.60
CA ALA A 23 -27.14 -9.55 -15.70
C ALA A 23 -26.16 -10.15 -16.72
N ARG A 24 -26.70 -10.86 -17.72
CA ARG A 24 -25.98 -11.17 -18.96
C ARG A 24 -26.05 -9.94 -19.87
N LEU A 25 -24.97 -9.18 -20.00
CA LEU A 25 -24.79 -8.30 -21.16
C LEU A 25 -24.12 -9.12 -22.27
N GLY A 26 -24.89 -9.41 -23.31
CA GLY A 26 -24.41 -10.00 -24.54
C GLY A 26 -23.55 -9.00 -25.33
N PHE A 27 -22.40 -9.48 -25.77
CA PHE A 27 -21.63 -8.86 -26.83
C PHE A 27 -22.40 -8.97 -28.15
N LEU A 28 -22.65 -7.84 -28.81
CA LEU A 28 -22.99 -7.78 -30.22
C LEU A 28 -21.90 -6.96 -30.89
N VAL A 29 -20.96 -7.70 -31.48
CA VAL A 29 -19.99 -7.22 -32.45
C VAL A 29 -20.73 -7.10 -33.77
N ASP A 30 -20.77 -5.90 -34.35
CA ASP A 30 -21.22 -5.75 -35.73
C ASP A 30 -20.41 -4.67 -36.46
N ARG A 31 -19.72 -5.10 -37.52
CA ARG A 31 -19.08 -4.32 -38.59
C ARG A 31 -18.75 -5.28 -39.73
N PRO A 32 -18.60 -4.82 -40.99
CA PRO A 32 -19.41 -3.83 -41.71
C PRO A 32 -19.73 -4.29 -43.16
N GLU A 33 -20.76 -3.73 -43.79
CA GLU A 33 -20.91 -3.78 -45.27
C GLU A 33 -20.97 -2.34 -45.85
N GLY A 34 -20.17 -2.07 -46.88
CA GLY A 34 -20.26 -0.86 -47.72
C GLY A 34 -21.16 -1.10 -48.96
N PRO A 35 -21.05 -0.35 -50.08
CA PRO A 35 -20.49 1.00 -50.26
C PRO A 35 -21.46 1.99 -50.95
N GLY A 36 -21.18 3.30 -50.81
CA GLY A 36 -21.39 4.33 -51.83
C GLY A 36 -22.81 4.83 -52.14
N ARG A 37 -23.10 6.10 -51.77
CA ARG A 37 -23.69 7.12 -52.67
C ARG A 37 -23.68 8.51 -52.03
N ALA A 38 -23.19 9.47 -52.80
CA ALA A 38 -23.23 10.90 -52.50
C ALA A 38 -24.66 11.43 -52.58
N VAL A 39 -25.05 12.29 -51.63
CA VAL A 39 -26.24 13.14 -51.76
C VAL A 39 -25.89 14.56 -51.34
N THR A 40 -26.34 15.46 -52.20
CA THR A 40 -26.05 16.88 -52.33
C THR A 40 -26.65 17.77 -51.24
N ALA A 41 -25.97 18.90 -51.02
CA ALA A 41 -26.37 19.98 -50.13
C ALA A 41 -27.69 20.64 -50.57
N ARG A 42 -28.55 20.97 -49.58
CA ARG A 42 -29.60 21.99 -49.72
C ARG A 42 -29.37 23.09 -48.69
N ARG A 43 -29.18 24.32 -49.20
CA ARG A 43 -29.23 25.59 -48.47
C ARG A 43 -30.67 25.85 -48.00
N LEU A 44 -30.82 26.20 -46.74
CA LEU A 44 -31.90 27.08 -46.28
C LEU A 44 -31.23 28.23 -45.51
N GLY A 45 -31.46 29.44 -46.02
CA GLY A 45 -30.87 30.68 -45.52
C GLY A 45 -31.61 31.23 -44.31
N GLY A 46 -30.90 32.05 -43.53
CA GLY A 46 -31.50 32.90 -42.51
C GLY A 46 -30.48 33.45 -41.52
N GLY A 47 -30.08 34.71 -41.70
CA GLY A 47 -29.62 35.59 -40.61
C GLY A 47 -28.15 35.51 -40.19
N CYS A 48 -27.25 36.15 -40.94
CA CYS A 48 -25.91 36.48 -40.47
C CYS A 48 -25.99 37.72 -39.56
N ARG A 49 -25.81 37.54 -38.24
CA ARG A 49 -25.53 38.63 -37.29
C ARG A 49 -24.05 38.55 -36.94
N VAL A 50 -23.25 39.46 -37.49
CA VAL A 50 -21.80 39.53 -37.25
C VAL A 50 -21.56 40.00 -35.82
N MET A 51 -21.38 39.06 -34.89
CA MET A 51 -20.72 39.35 -33.62
C MET A 51 -19.22 39.25 -33.83
N ARG A 52 -18.56 40.40 -33.72
CA ARG A 52 -17.11 40.59 -33.78
C ARG A 52 -16.45 39.62 -32.80
N ARG A 53 -15.78 38.57 -33.29
CA ARG A 53 -14.91 37.73 -32.46
C ARG A 53 -13.80 38.64 -31.92
N LEU A 54 -13.78 38.85 -30.61
CA LEU A 54 -12.59 39.33 -29.92
C LEU A 54 -11.55 38.21 -30.06
N SER A 55 -10.53 38.45 -30.88
CA SER A 55 -9.36 37.58 -30.96
C SER A 55 -8.71 37.52 -29.57
N PRO A 56 -8.49 36.34 -28.97
CA PRO A 56 -7.64 36.26 -27.79
C PRO A 56 -6.23 36.70 -28.19
N GLN A 57 -5.75 37.76 -27.55
CA GLN A 57 -4.36 38.18 -27.60
C GLN A 57 -3.49 37.01 -27.13
N PRO A 58 -2.36 36.71 -27.79
CA PRO A 58 -1.45 35.67 -27.29
C PRO A 58 -0.88 36.16 -25.96
N THR A 59 -1.38 35.59 -24.87
CA THR A 59 -0.71 35.68 -23.57
C THR A 59 0.64 35.01 -23.75
N SER A 60 1.70 35.83 -23.65
CA SER A 60 3.09 35.39 -23.57
C SER A 60 3.20 34.17 -22.65
N PRO A 61 3.91 33.10 -23.05
CA PRO A 61 4.16 32.00 -22.15
C PRO A 61 5.14 32.52 -21.09
N VAL A 62 4.63 32.80 -19.90
CA VAL A 62 5.47 32.75 -18.71
C VAL A 62 5.73 31.26 -18.47
N GLU A 63 6.70 30.72 -19.20
CA GLU A 63 7.38 29.48 -18.81
C GLU A 63 8.12 29.77 -17.50
N ALA A 64 7.39 29.74 -16.40
CA ALA A 64 7.98 29.36 -15.14
C ALA A 64 8.33 27.88 -15.29
N SER A 65 9.52 27.61 -15.81
CA SER A 65 10.22 26.35 -15.55
C SER A 65 10.30 26.25 -14.03
N ALA A 66 9.32 25.58 -13.41
CA ALA A 66 9.32 25.31 -12.00
C ALA A 66 10.53 24.40 -11.76
N THR A 67 11.63 25.00 -11.33
CA THR A 67 12.87 24.29 -11.02
C THR A 67 12.53 23.24 -9.97
N MET A 68 12.52 21.98 -10.39
CA MET A 68 12.33 20.85 -9.50
C MET A 68 13.41 20.94 -8.42
N THR A 69 12.99 21.26 -7.20
CA THR A 69 13.91 21.34 -6.06
C THR A 69 13.96 19.96 -5.42
N THR A 70 15.18 19.43 -5.26
CA THR A 70 15.41 18.13 -4.66
C THR A 70 16.33 18.25 -3.46
N ARG A 71 15.96 17.60 -2.36
CA ARG A 71 16.74 17.57 -1.10
C ARG A 71 16.87 16.15 -0.61
N VAL A 72 18.06 15.75 -0.20
CA VAL A 72 18.32 14.38 0.26
C VAL A 72 18.25 14.33 1.77
N PHE A 73 17.55 13.34 2.32
CA PHE A 73 17.47 13.12 3.76
C PHE A 73 18.10 11.78 4.16
N GLY A 74 18.54 11.71 5.41
CA GLY A 74 18.93 10.48 6.10
C GLY A 74 18.50 10.51 7.56
N ILE A 75 17.42 9.81 7.87
CA ILE A 75 16.84 9.76 9.23
C ILE A 75 17.25 8.45 9.90
N PRO A 76 17.90 8.48 11.08
CA PRO A 76 18.18 7.27 11.83
C PRO A 76 16.89 6.50 12.17
N MET A 77 16.98 5.17 12.21
CA MET A 77 15.87 4.32 12.62
C MET A 77 15.99 3.95 14.10
N SER A 78 14.87 3.92 14.81
CA SER A 78 14.82 3.53 16.22
C SER A 78 15.20 2.06 16.44
N LEU A 79 15.04 1.23 15.39
CA LEU A 79 15.34 -0.20 15.37
C LEU A 79 15.84 -0.58 13.97
N ARG A 80 16.63 -1.65 13.88
CA ARG A 80 17.02 -2.21 12.59
C ARG A 80 15.77 -2.73 11.87
N PHE A 81 15.59 -2.34 10.61
CA PHE A 81 14.48 -2.81 9.77
C PHE A 81 15.00 -3.17 8.38
N ARG A 82 14.76 -4.41 7.93
CA ARG A 82 15.27 -4.94 6.65
C ARG A 82 16.78 -4.71 6.45
N GLY A 83 17.55 -4.91 7.51
CA GLY A 83 19.00 -4.68 7.51
C GLY A 83 19.45 -3.23 7.66
N GLN A 84 18.54 -2.25 7.53
CA GLN A 84 18.84 -0.82 7.57
C GLN A 84 18.79 -0.26 9.00
N THR A 85 19.65 0.72 9.28
CA THR A 85 19.68 1.51 10.53
C THR A 85 19.36 2.99 10.30
N ALA A 86 19.21 3.39 9.04
CA ALA A 86 18.79 4.72 8.63
C ALA A 86 17.86 4.61 7.42
N ARG A 87 16.91 5.53 7.32
CA ARG A 87 16.04 5.71 6.18
C ARG A 87 16.50 6.91 5.39
N GLU A 88 16.92 6.66 4.16
CA GLU A 88 17.37 7.70 3.23
C GLU A 88 16.46 7.77 2.00
N GLY A 89 16.44 8.95 1.38
CA GLY A 89 15.69 9.22 0.16
C GLY A 89 15.83 10.67 -0.29
N VAL A 90 15.09 11.02 -1.33
CA VAL A 90 15.03 12.36 -1.92
C VAL A 90 13.61 12.90 -1.78
N LEU A 91 13.48 14.14 -1.33
CA LEU A 91 12.23 14.90 -1.38
C LEU A 91 12.22 15.78 -2.63
N LEU A 92 11.11 15.74 -3.37
CA LEU A 92 10.89 16.55 -4.58
C LEU A 92 9.78 17.55 -4.29
N ARG A 93 10.02 18.85 -4.53
CA ARG A 93 8.98 19.87 -4.51
C ARG A 93 8.48 20.16 -5.92
N GLY A 94 7.17 20.11 -6.10
CA GLY A 94 6.47 20.54 -7.31
C GLY A 94 5.22 21.37 -6.97
N PRO A 95 4.42 21.75 -7.98
CA PRO A 95 3.26 22.61 -7.81
C PRO A 95 2.12 21.98 -6.99
N ALA A 96 2.02 20.65 -6.92
CA ALA A 96 1.01 19.96 -6.11
C ALA A 96 1.47 19.72 -4.66
N GLY A 97 2.75 19.94 -4.35
CA GLY A 97 3.33 19.76 -3.02
C GLY A 97 4.63 18.98 -3.04
N TRP A 98 4.87 18.21 -1.99
CA TRP A 98 6.07 17.37 -1.84
C TRP A 98 5.79 15.91 -2.24
N GLY A 99 6.79 15.28 -2.83
CA GLY A 99 6.85 13.84 -3.08
C GLY A 99 8.14 13.24 -2.53
N GLU A 100 8.11 11.95 -2.20
CA GLU A 100 9.26 11.22 -1.66
C GLU A 100 9.70 10.12 -2.63
N PHE A 101 10.99 10.09 -2.94
CA PHE A 101 11.67 9.02 -3.66
C PHE A 101 12.64 8.32 -2.70
N SER A 102 12.25 7.16 -2.18
CA SER A 102 13.04 6.45 -1.18
C SER A 102 13.19 4.94 -1.43
N PRO A 103 13.58 4.45 -2.61
CA PRO A 103 13.80 3.01 -2.83
C PRO A 103 14.85 2.40 -1.89
N PHE A 104 14.56 1.23 -1.31
CA PHE A 104 15.56 0.48 -0.53
C PHE A 104 16.79 0.08 -1.38
N PRO A 105 17.97 -0.16 -0.78
CA PRO A 105 19.22 -0.36 -1.53
C PRO A 105 19.21 -1.48 -2.56
N GLU A 106 18.39 -2.52 -2.38
CA GLU A 106 18.34 -3.68 -3.26
C GLU A 106 17.68 -3.42 -4.63
N TYR A 107 16.94 -2.32 -4.80
CA TYR A 107 16.26 -2.03 -6.08
C TYR A 107 17.20 -1.41 -7.10
N GLY A 108 17.24 -2.01 -8.29
CA GLY A 108 17.94 -1.47 -9.46
C GLY A 108 17.20 -0.29 -10.10
N PRO A 109 17.82 0.41 -11.08
CA PRO A 109 17.24 1.60 -11.72
C PRO A 109 15.85 1.40 -12.32
N ALA A 110 15.61 0.27 -12.98
CA ALA A 110 14.31 -0.03 -13.60
C ALA A 110 13.18 -0.17 -12.56
N GLU A 111 13.45 -0.80 -11.41
CA GLU A 111 12.48 -0.88 -10.32
C GLU A 111 12.30 0.49 -9.65
N CYS A 112 13.40 1.25 -9.46
CA CYS A 112 13.37 2.60 -8.91
C CYS A 112 12.57 3.58 -9.77
N ALA A 113 12.41 3.34 -11.08
CA ALA A 113 11.59 4.18 -11.95
C ALA A 113 10.13 4.31 -11.44
N ARG A 114 9.55 3.22 -10.89
CA ARG A 114 8.22 3.27 -10.27
C ARG A 114 8.21 4.14 -9.00
N TRP A 115 9.23 4.00 -8.17
CA TRP A 115 9.38 4.85 -6.98
C TRP A 115 9.45 6.33 -7.35
N LEU A 116 10.18 6.67 -8.41
CA LEU A 116 10.26 8.04 -8.91
C LEU A 116 8.93 8.52 -9.51
N ALA A 117 8.22 7.67 -10.25
CA ALA A 117 6.89 8.00 -10.78
C ALA A 117 5.91 8.35 -9.64
N CYS A 118 5.93 7.59 -8.54
CA CYS A 118 5.14 7.90 -7.35
C CYS A 118 5.50 9.27 -6.76
N ALA A 119 6.80 9.56 -6.62
CA ALA A 119 7.26 10.84 -6.09
C ALA A 119 6.83 12.02 -6.97
N ARG A 120 6.90 11.85 -8.30
CA ARG A 120 6.47 12.86 -9.27
C ARG A 120 4.95 13.08 -9.24
N GLU A 121 4.16 12.01 -9.17
CA GLU A 121 2.69 12.13 -9.04
C GLU A 121 2.34 12.97 -7.80
N ALA A 122 2.95 12.65 -6.65
CA ALA A 122 2.71 13.37 -5.40
C ALA A 122 3.08 14.88 -5.48
N ALA A 123 4.21 15.19 -6.12
CA ALA A 123 4.76 16.54 -6.21
C ALA A 123 4.15 17.40 -7.32
N PHE A 124 3.74 16.82 -8.45
CA PHE A 124 3.35 17.58 -9.66
C PHE A 124 1.89 17.42 -10.07
N GLU A 125 1.26 16.28 -9.80
CA GLU A 125 -0.09 15.98 -10.28
C GLU A 125 -1.14 16.00 -9.17
N GLY A 126 -0.75 15.62 -7.95
CA GLY A 126 -1.68 15.36 -6.87
C GLY A 126 -2.34 13.99 -6.98
N TRP A 127 -3.24 13.68 -6.04
CA TRP A 127 -3.88 12.37 -5.92
C TRP A 127 -5.37 12.45 -6.25
N PRO A 128 -6.03 11.31 -6.57
CA PRO A 128 -7.49 11.24 -6.65
C PRO A 128 -8.18 11.71 -5.37
N ASP A 129 -9.42 12.18 -5.52
CA ASP A 129 -10.22 12.64 -4.39
C ASP A 129 -10.47 11.50 -3.38
N PRO A 130 -10.34 11.78 -2.07
CA PRO A 130 -10.57 10.78 -1.04
C PRO A 130 -12.07 10.52 -0.86
N VAL A 131 -12.46 9.25 -0.66
CA VAL A 131 -13.82 8.87 -0.26
C VAL A 131 -13.97 8.72 1.26
N ARG A 132 -12.90 8.99 2.02
CA ARG A 132 -12.86 8.99 3.49
C ARG A 132 -11.77 9.92 4.01
N SER A 133 -11.96 10.47 5.21
CA SER A 133 -11.06 11.45 5.82
C SER A 133 -10.11 10.88 6.88
N THR A 134 -10.31 9.63 7.30
CA THR A 134 -9.48 8.94 8.30
C THR A 134 -9.19 7.51 7.89
N ILE A 135 -7.96 7.06 8.11
CA ILE A 135 -7.50 5.72 7.73
C ILE A 135 -7.18 4.92 9.00
N PRO A 136 -7.88 3.80 9.28
CA PRO A 136 -7.50 2.91 10.36
C PRO A 136 -6.14 2.28 10.05
N VAL A 137 -5.27 2.18 11.05
CA VAL A 137 -3.92 1.63 10.90
C VAL A 137 -3.63 0.49 11.87
N ASN A 138 -2.68 -0.36 11.50
CA ASN A 138 -2.13 -1.36 12.42
C ASN A 138 -0.83 -0.87 13.07
N ALA A 139 -0.54 -1.38 14.26
CA ALA A 139 0.78 -1.32 14.86
C ALA A 139 1.76 -2.18 14.05
N THR A 140 2.98 -1.69 13.85
CA THR A 140 4.06 -2.47 13.22
C THR A 140 5.03 -2.92 14.29
N ILE A 141 5.06 -4.23 14.55
CA ILE A 141 5.85 -4.85 15.61
C ILE A 141 7.09 -5.52 14.97
N PRO A 142 8.30 -4.95 15.15
CA PRO A 142 9.53 -5.51 14.61
C PRO A 142 9.97 -6.78 15.36
N ALA A 143 11.06 -7.40 14.90
CA ALA A 143 11.64 -8.60 15.51
C ALA A 143 12.38 -8.29 16.83
N VAL A 144 11.62 -7.87 17.86
CA VAL A 144 12.10 -7.51 19.20
C VAL A 144 11.72 -8.57 20.23
N PRO A 145 12.32 -8.57 21.45
CA PRO A 145 11.89 -9.44 22.53
C PRO A 145 10.42 -9.25 22.90
N ALA A 146 9.77 -10.32 23.38
CA ALA A 146 8.35 -10.38 23.69
C ALA A 146 7.85 -9.22 24.58
N ALA A 147 8.58 -8.90 25.66
CA ALA A 147 8.24 -7.79 26.54
C ALA A 147 8.18 -6.43 25.80
N ARG A 148 9.13 -6.17 24.89
CA ARG A 148 9.10 -4.94 24.09
C ARG A 148 7.96 -4.96 23.07
N ALA A 149 7.64 -6.13 22.52
CA ALA A 149 6.53 -6.31 21.60
C ALA A 149 5.18 -5.97 22.26
N PHE A 150 4.98 -6.43 23.50
CA PHE A 150 3.81 -6.09 24.32
C PHE A 150 3.68 -4.57 24.50
N GLU A 151 4.76 -3.90 24.92
CA GLU A 151 4.75 -2.44 25.14
C GLU A 151 4.45 -1.66 23.85
N LEU A 152 5.03 -2.08 22.72
CA LEU A 152 4.77 -1.45 21.43
C LEU A 152 3.30 -1.63 21.00
N ALA A 153 2.74 -2.83 21.16
CA ALA A 153 1.35 -3.10 20.83
C ALA A 153 0.40 -2.26 21.70
N LYS A 154 0.64 -2.23 23.02
CA LYS A 154 -0.20 -1.48 23.98
C LYS A 154 -0.11 0.03 23.76
N ALA A 155 1.09 0.56 23.53
CA ALA A 155 1.29 1.99 23.31
C ALA A 155 0.73 2.48 21.96
N SER A 156 0.52 1.59 20.99
CA SER A 156 0.06 1.97 19.65
C SER A 156 -1.37 2.53 19.59
N GLY A 157 -2.22 2.18 20.57
CA GLY A 157 -3.66 2.48 20.52
C GLY A 157 -4.39 1.84 19.33
N CYS A 158 -3.77 0.92 18.59
CA CYS A 158 -4.35 0.25 17.42
C CYS A 158 -5.08 -1.03 17.83
N GLY A 159 -6.20 -1.34 17.17
CA GLY A 159 -6.91 -2.63 17.34
C GLY A 159 -6.27 -3.80 16.59
N THR A 160 -5.27 -3.53 15.76
CA THR A 160 -4.59 -4.51 14.91
C THR A 160 -3.07 -4.35 15.02
N ALA A 161 -2.33 -5.46 15.05
CA ALA A 161 -0.87 -5.47 14.98
C ALA A 161 -0.36 -6.42 13.89
N LYS A 162 0.66 -5.98 13.14
CA LYS A 162 1.46 -6.81 12.24
C LYS A 162 2.81 -7.09 12.86
N ILE A 163 3.16 -8.37 12.97
CA ILE A 163 4.30 -8.85 13.73
C ILE A 163 5.31 -9.47 12.78
N LYS A 164 6.55 -8.95 12.81
CA LYS A 164 7.67 -9.56 12.09
C LYS A 164 7.99 -10.92 12.70
N VAL A 165 8.06 -11.93 11.84
CA VAL A 165 8.53 -13.29 12.13
C VAL A 165 9.60 -13.68 11.10
N ALA A 166 10.27 -14.82 11.30
CA ALA A 166 11.31 -15.28 10.37
C ALA A 166 12.49 -14.31 10.22
N GLU A 167 12.83 -13.56 11.28
CA GLU A 167 13.99 -12.68 11.24
C GLU A 167 15.28 -13.51 11.24
N ARG A 168 16.20 -13.19 10.35
CA ARG A 168 17.46 -13.93 10.24
C ARG A 168 18.24 -13.86 11.55
N GLY A 169 18.58 -15.04 12.08
CA GLY A 169 19.31 -15.15 13.34
C GLY A 169 18.43 -15.18 14.59
N GLN A 170 17.10 -15.22 14.44
CA GLN A 170 16.17 -15.54 15.52
C GLN A 170 15.53 -16.91 15.29
N ASP A 171 15.21 -17.60 16.38
CA ASP A 171 14.51 -18.88 16.32
C ASP A 171 12.99 -18.69 16.33
N PHE A 172 12.27 -19.78 16.04
CA PHE A 172 10.81 -19.76 16.03
C PHE A 172 10.20 -19.59 17.43
N ALA A 173 10.92 -19.96 18.51
CA ALA A 173 10.44 -19.76 19.87
C ALA A 173 10.34 -18.27 20.22
N ALA A 174 11.31 -17.46 19.75
CA ALA A 174 11.25 -16.01 19.87
C ALA A 174 10.09 -15.39 19.09
N ASP A 175 9.80 -15.91 17.88
CA ASP A 175 8.62 -15.51 17.10
C ASP A 175 7.32 -15.83 17.85
N LEU A 176 7.20 -17.04 18.40
CA LEU A 176 6.01 -17.48 19.13
C LEU A 176 5.76 -16.63 20.38
N ALA A 177 6.79 -16.40 21.19
CA ALA A 177 6.72 -15.57 22.40
C ALA A 177 6.35 -14.12 22.07
N ARG A 178 6.82 -13.61 20.92
CA ARG A 178 6.45 -12.26 20.44
C ARG A 178 4.97 -12.18 20.07
N VAL A 179 4.46 -13.16 19.34
CA VAL A 179 3.05 -13.20 18.93
C VAL A 179 2.12 -13.36 20.14
N GLU A 180 2.49 -14.21 21.09
CA GLU A 180 1.80 -14.39 22.37
C GLU A 180 1.70 -13.07 23.15
N ALA A 181 2.84 -12.38 23.33
CA ALA A 181 2.87 -11.11 24.05
C ALA A 181 2.01 -10.02 23.38
N VAL A 182 1.95 -9.98 22.04
CA VAL A 182 1.07 -9.04 21.33
C VAL A 182 -0.40 -9.44 21.47
N ARG A 183 -0.73 -10.74 21.49
CA ARG A 183 -2.08 -11.24 21.78
C ARG A 183 -2.52 -10.81 23.18
N ASP A 184 -1.67 -10.95 24.18
CA ASP A 184 -1.96 -10.50 25.54
C ASP A 184 -2.18 -8.97 25.61
N ALA A 185 -1.40 -8.20 24.86
CA ALA A 185 -1.53 -6.75 24.82
C ALA A 185 -2.84 -6.26 24.16
N LEU A 186 -3.27 -6.89 23.06
CA LEU A 186 -4.47 -6.48 22.31
C LEU A 186 -5.75 -7.14 22.83
N GLY A 187 -5.64 -8.21 23.61
CA GLY A 187 -6.77 -8.99 24.09
C GLY A 187 -7.44 -9.82 22.98
N PRO A 188 -8.56 -10.50 23.28
CA PRO A 188 -9.19 -11.47 22.38
C PRO A 188 -9.83 -10.83 21.13
N ALA A 189 -10.24 -9.56 21.19
CA ALA A 189 -10.83 -8.85 20.06
C ALA A 189 -9.77 -8.31 19.07
N GLY A 190 -8.52 -8.19 19.51
CA GLY A 190 -7.42 -7.69 18.69
C GLY A 190 -7.16 -8.53 17.45
N LYS A 191 -6.75 -7.89 16.36
CA LYS A 191 -6.37 -8.58 15.12
C LYS A 191 -4.85 -8.72 15.04
N ILE A 192 -4.39 -9.93 14.76
CA ILE A 192 -2.95 -10.23 14.66
C ILE A 192 -2.62 -10.69 13.25
N ARG A 193 -1.59 -10.10 12.67
CA ARG A 193 -1.00 -10.53 11.40
C ARG A 193 0.46 -10.88 11.63
N VAL A 194 0.99 -11.81 10.86
CA VAL A 194 2.42 -12.11 10.83
C VAL A 194 3.01 -11.80 9.47
N ASP A 195 4.26 -11.36 9.43
CA ASP A 195 4.98 -11.05 8.19
C ASP A 195 6.34 -11.75 8.19
N ALA A 196 6.51 -12.71 7.29
CA ALA A 196 7.74 -13.49 7.16
C ALA A 196 8.69 -12.94 6.09
N ASN A 197 8.24 -12.03 5.21
CA ASN A 197 8.98 -11.51 4.06
C ASN A 197 9.66 -12.60 3.20
N GLY A 198 8.96 -13.71 2.97
CA GLY A 198 9.43 -14.86 2.22
C GLY A 198 10.52 -15.67 2.93
N GLY A 199 10.56 -15.60 4.27
CA GLY A 199 11.61 -16.18 5.09
C GLY A 199 11.52 -17.69 5.31
N TRP A 200 10.46 -18.36 4.83
CA TRP A 200 10.25 -19.80 4.99
C TRP A 200 10.15 -20.51 3.66
N ASP A 201 10.56 -21.78 3.64
CA ASP A 201 10.10 -22.72 2.62
C ASP A 201 8.64 -23.16 2.91
N VAL A 202 8.06 -23.94 1.99
CA VAL A 202 6.65 -24.35 2.06
C VAL A 202 6.34 -25.19 3.30
N ASP A 203 7.18 -26.18 3.61
CA ASP A 203 6.89 -27.12 4.71
C ASP A 203 7.08 -26.43 6.07
N GLU A 204 8.11 -25.61 6.17
CA GLU A 204 8.35 -24.75 7.32
C GLU A 204 7.20 -23.76 7.54
N ALA A 205 6.72 -23.09 6.49
CA ALA A 205 5.60 -22.18 6.57
C ALA A 205 4.32 -22.88 7.07
N VAL A 206 4.01 -24.06 6.55
CA VAL A 206 2.83 -24.84 6.97
C VAL A 206 2.92 -25.23 8.44
N LEU A 207 4.08 -25.70 8.89
CA LEU A 207 4.29 -26.07 10.29
C LEU A 207 4.14 -24.86 11.21
N ARG A 208 4.85 -23.76 10.91
CA ARG A 208 4.88 -22.56 11.74
C ARG A 208 3.54 -21.85 11.78
N LEU A 209 2.83 -21.75 10.65
CA LEU A 209 1.51 -21.11 10.60
C LEU A 209 0.45 -21.89 11.37
N LYS A 210 0.50 -23.22 11.40
CA LYS A 210 -0.39 -24.03 12.25
C LYS A 210 -0.20 -23.71 13.73
N GLU A 211 1.04 -23.60 14.18
CA GLU A 211 1.35 -23.24 15.57
C GLU A 211 0.96 -21.80 15.89
N LEU A 212 1.30 -20.84 15.01
CA LEU A 212 0.95 -19.43 15.20
C LEU A 212 -0.57 -19.19 15.17
N ASN A 213 -1.34 -20.01 14.44
CA ASN A 213 -2.79 -19.83 14.34
C ASN A 213 -3.54 -20.10 15.65
N ARG A 214 -2.91 -20.68 16.67
CA ARG A 214 -3.47 -20.74 18.03
C ARG A 214 -3.82 -19.35 18.59
N PHE A 215 -3.18 -18.30 18.06
CA PHE A 215 -3.46 -16.90 18.40
C PHE A 215 -4.47 -16.21 17.49
N THR A 216 -5.18 -16.96 16.63
CA THR A 216 -6.22 -16.47 15.71
C THR A 216 -5.68 -15.37 14.78
N LEU A 217 -4.89 -15.77 13.80
CA LEU A 217 -4.32 -14.84 12.83
C LEU A 217 -5.40 -14.30 11.88
N GLU A 218 -5.36 -12.99 11.61
CA GLU A 218 -6.17 -12.36 10.55
C GLU A 218 -5.64 -12.75 9.17
N TYR A 219 -4.32 -12.75 9.00
CA TYR A 219 -3.64 -13.31 7.83
C TYR A 219 -2.13 -13.48 8.08
N ALA A 220 -1.46 -14.23 7.19
CA ALA A 220 -0.01 -14.31 7.09
C ALA A 220 0.50 -13.64 5.81
N GLU A 221 1.35 -12.62 5.96
CA GLU A 221 1.96 -11.85 4.87
C GLU A 221 3.24 -12.53 4.38
N GLN A 222 3.27 -12.84 3.08
CA GLN A 222 4.38 -13.40 2.34
C GLN A 222 5.16 -14.48 3.12
N PRO A 223 4.58 -15.65 3.44
CA PRO A 223 5.30 -16.73 4.12
C PRO A 223 6.52 -17.23 3.32
N CYS A 224 6.37 -17.37 2.00
CA CYS A 224 7.38 -17.93 1.09
C CYS A 224 7.77 -16.94 -0.02
N PRO A 225 8.95 -17.09 -0.66
CA PRO A 225 9.46 -16.10 -1.59
C PRO A 225 8.75 -16.11 -2.95
N SER A 226 8.33 -17.27 -3.46
CA SER A 226 7.71 -17.38 -4.79
C SER A 226 6.19 -17.55 -4.75
N LEU A 227 5.55 -17.21 -5.87
CA LEU A 227 4.11 -17.32 -6.04
C LEU A 227 3.61 -18.77 -5.95
N ASP A 228 4.36 -19.71 -6.53
CA ASP A 228 4.01 -21.12 -6.55
C ASP A 228 4.09 -21.74 -5.14
N GLU A 229 5.07 -21.29 -4.34
CA GLU A 229 5.17 -21.69 -2.94
C GLU A 229 4.03 -21.11 -2.11
N LEU A 230 3.65 -19.83 -2.32
CA LEU A 230 2.48 -19.25 -1.65
C LEU A 230 1.20 -20.05 -1.95
N ALA A 231 0.99 -20.44 -3.21
CA ALA A 231 -0.16 -21.28 -3.60
C ALA A 231 -0.13 -22.66 -2.91
N GLN A 232 1.05 -23.26 -2.75
CA GLN A 232 1.19 -24.52 -2.01
C GLN A 232 0.87 -24.38 -0.53
N VAL A 233 1.36 -23.31 0.12
CA VAL A 233 1.05 -23.03 1.53
C VAL A 233 -0.43 -22.78 1.71
N ARG A 234 -1.04 -21.93 0.89
CA ARG A 234 -2.47 -21.57 0.97
C ARG A 234 -3.40 -22.78 0.91
N ARG A 235 -3.04 -23.83 0.15
CA ARG A 235 -3.80 -25.09 0.08
C ARG A 235 -3.68 -25.97 1.34
N ARG A 236 -2.75 -25.68 2.25
CA ARG A 236 -2.37 -26.55 3.38
C ARG A 236 -2.61 -25.91 4.75
N VAL A 237 -3.10 -24.67 4.81
CA VAL A 237 -3.36 -23.91 6.05
C VAL A 237 -4.73 -23.24 6.01
N ASP A 238 -5.31 -23.03 7.19
CA ASP A 238 -6.60 -22.33 7.33
C ASP A 238 -6.44 -20.81 7.48
N VAL A 239 -5.20 -20.33 7.65
CA VAL A 239 -4.88 -18.89 7.78
C VAL A 239 -4.88 -18.24 6.38
N PRO A 240 -5.60 -17.13 6.18
CA PRO A 240 -5.54 -16.39 4.91
C PRO A 240 -4.11 -15.94 4.57
N ILE A 241 -3.73 -16.06 3.31
CA ILE A 241 -2.41 -15.65 2.82
C ILE A 241 -2.48 -14.29 2.14
N ALA A 242 -1.62 -13.36 2.54
CA ALA A 242 -1.45 -12.06 1.90
C ALA A 242 -0.15 -12.03 1.08
N ALA A 243 -0.20 -11.54 -0.16
CA ALA A 243 0.98 -11.37 -1.01
C ALA A 243 1.48 -9.91 -0.98
N ASP A 244 2.77 -9.68 -0.76
CA ASP A 244 3.45 -8.37 -0.84
C ASP A 244 4.50 -8.37 -1.96
N GLU A 245 5.64 -9.02 -1.73
CA GLU A 245 6.73 -9.17 -2.71
C GLU A 245 6.22 -9.67 -4.05
N SER A 246 5.34 -10.68 -4.05
CA SER A 246 4.77 -11.28 -5.26
C SER A 246 3.80 -10.36 -6.01
N ILE A 247 3.42 -9.21 -5.46
CA ILE A 247 2.65 -8.16 -6.16
C ILE A 247 3.59 -7.04 -6.60
N ARG A 248 4.34 -6.45 -5.65
CA ARG A 248 5.09 -5.21 -5.89
C ARG A 248 6.35 -5.38 -6.75
N LYS A 249 6.86 -6.61 -6.88
CA LYS A 249 7.99 -6.98 -7.76
C LYS A 249 7.54 -7.75 -9.00
N ALA A 250 6.26 -8.07 -9.15
CA ALA A 250 5.79 -8.83 -10.29
C ALA A 250 5.87 -8.01 -11.58
N GLU A 251 6.29 -8.66 -12.66
CA GLU A 251 6.11 -8.14 -14.02
C GLU A 251 4.62 -8.05 -14.38
N ASP A 252 3.82 -9.01 -13.87
CA ASP A 252 2.38 -9.02 -14.01
C ASP A 252 1.70 -9.33 -12.66
N PRO A 253 1.20 -8.31 -11.94
CA PRO A 253 0.43 -8.47 -10.71
C PRO A 253 -0.84 -9.33 -10.85
N LEU A 254 -1.36 -9.51 -12.07
CA LEU A 254 -2.55 -10.35 -12.32
C LEU A 254 -2.29 -11.84 -12.09
N ARG A 255 -1.03 -12.26 -12.18
CA ARG A 255 -0.63 -13.66 -11.97
C ARG A 255 -0.99 -14.15 -10.58
N VAL A 256 -1.05 -13.27 -9.58
CA VAL A 256 -1.38 -13.66 -8.19
C VAL A 256 -2.77 -14.27 -8.09
N ARG A 257 -3.76 -13.64 -8.72
CA ARG A 257 -5.12 -14.18 -8.78
C ARG A 257 -5.16 -15.48 -9.57
N ALA A 258 -4.51 -15.50 -10.75
CA ALA A 258 -4.53 -16.67 -11.63
C ALA A 258 -3.88 -17.91 -10.99
N ALA A 259 -2.87 -17.72 -10.14
CA ALA A 259 -2.20 -18.81 -9.41
C ALA A 259 -2.95 -19.24 -8.13
N GLU A 260 -4.05 -18.59 -7.77
CA GLU A 260 -4.76 -18.78 -6.49
C GLU A 260 -3.83 -18.75 -5.27
N ALA A 261 -2.82 -17.87 -5.33
CA ALA A 261 -1.69 -17.89 -4.41
C ALA A 261 -1.92 -17.05 -3.15
N ALA A 262 -2.91 -16.16 -3.15
CA ALA A 262 -3.21 -15.27 -2.04
C ALA A 262 -4.71 -14.97 -1.95
N ASP A 263 -5.15 -14.68 -0.73
CA ASP A 263 -6.49 -14.18 -0.39
C ASP A 263 -6.52 -12.65 -0.35
N ILE A 264 -5.36 -12.03 -0.07
CA ILE A 264 -5.23 -10.58 0.18
C ILE A 264 -4.05 -10.02 -0.62
N ALA A 265 -4.25 -8.84 -1.21
CA ALA A 265 -3.22 -8.07 -1.88
C ALA A 265 -2.65 -6.98 -0.97
N VAL A 266 -1.37 -7.07 -0.61
CA VAL A 266 -0.66 -5.96 0.04
C VAL A 266 -0.17 -5.00 -1.04
N VAL A 267 -0.54 -3.72 -0.93
CA VAL A 267 -0.18 -2.69 -1.91
C VAL A 267 0.60 -1.57 -1.25
N LYS A 268 1.70 -1.17 -1.91
CA LYS A 268 2.62 -0.12 -1.45
C LYS A 268 2.79 0.89 -2.57
N VAL A 269 2.50 2.16 -2.28
CA VAL A 269 2.33 3.21 -3.30
C VAL A 269 3.59 3.46 -4.12
N GLN A 270 4.77 3.56 -3.48
CA GLN A 270 6.02 3.81 -4.19
C GLN A 270 6.44 2.64 -5.09
N PRO A 271 6.53 1.39 -4.61
CA PRO A 271 6.83 0.23 -5.46
C PRO A 271 5.88 0.05 -6.65
N LEU A 272 4.62 0.47 -6.53
CA LEU A 272 3.60 0.34 -7.57
C LEU A 272 3.50 1.53 -8.52
N GLY A 273 4.25 2.61 -8.30
CA GLY A 273 4.31 3.71 -9.25
C GLY A 273 3.36 4.88 -8.98
N GLY A 274 2.80 4.99 -7.78
CA GLY A 274 1.87 6.06 -7.41
C GLY A 274 0.47 5.57 -7.07
N VAL A 275 -0.37 6.47 -6.59
CA VAL A 275 -1.74 6.22 -6.15
C VAL A 275 -2.59 5.71 -7.31
N ARG A 276 -2.59 6.41 -8.46
CA ARG A 276 -3.39 5.96 -9.62
C ARG A 276 -2.94 4.62 -10.16
N ALA A 277 -1.63 4.36 -10.18
CA ALA A 277 -1.08 3.08 -10.62
C ALA A 277 -1.47 1.95 -9.66
N ALA A 278 -1.34 2.19 -8.35
CA ALA A 278 -1.76 1.24 -7.33
C ALA A 278 -3.26 0.93 -7.38
N LEU A 279 -4.12 1.93 -7.62
CA LEU A 279 -5.56 1.71 -7.80
C LEU A 279 -5.87 0.77 -8.98
N ARG A 280 -5.21 0.98 -10.13
CA ARG A 280 -5.33 0.07 -11.29
C ARG A 280 -4.87 -1.35 -10.96
N VAL A 281 -3.78 -1.49 -10.19
CA VAL A 281 -3.29 -2.81 -9.75
C VAL A 281 -4.32 -3.49 -8.84
N VAL A 282 -4.89 -2.78 -7.86
CA VAL A 282 -5.93 -3.33 -6.97
C VAL A 282 -7.15 -3.80 -7.76
N GLU A 283 -7.65 -2.96 -8.66
CA GLU A 283 -8.79 -3.30 -9.53
C GLU A 283 -8.50 -4.54 -10.38
N ALA A 284 -7.33 -4.58 -11.00
CA ALA A 284 -6.90 -5.66 -11.87
C ALA A 284 -6.71 -6.98 -11.09
N CYS A 285 -6.07 -6.92 -9.90
CA CYS A 285 -5.86 -8.07 -9.02
C CYS A 285 -7.19 -8.69 -8.58
N GLY A 286 -8.23 -7.89 -8.31
CA GLY A 286 -9.55 -8.38 -7.92
C GLY A 286 -9.59 -9.15 -6.60
N LEU A 287 -8.61 -8.91 -5.72
CA LEU A 287 -8.56 -9.44 -4.35
C LEU A 287 -8.81 -8.29 -3.35
N PRO A 288 -9.32 -8.58 -2.15
CA PRO A 288 -9.28 -7.63 -1.03
C PRO A 288 -7.87 -7.06 -0.86
N ALA A 289 -7.75 -5.73 -0.76
CA ALA A 289 -6.48 -5.05 -0.66
C ALA A 289 -6.24 -4.47 0.74
N VAL A 290 -4.97 -4.44 1.15
CA VAL A 290 -4.51 -3.70 2.33
C VAL A 290 -3.34 -2.81 1.93
N VAL A 291 -3.43 -1.53 2.29
CA VAL A 291 -2.35 -0.56 2.02
C VAL A 291 -1.29 -0.67 3.11
N SER A 292 -0.02 -0.67 2.71
CA SER A 292 1.13 -0.69 3.61
C SER A 292 2.18 0.31 3.17
N SER A 293 3.02 0.75 4.10
CA SER A 293 4.12 1.67 3.81
C SER A 293 5.40 0.91 3.41
N ALA A 294 6.35 1.64 2.85
CA ALA A 294 7.74 1.25 2.72
C ALA A 294 8.64 2.03 3.71
N VAL A 295 8.11 2.34 4.90
CA VAL A 295 8.78 3.11 5.96
C VAL A 295 9.25 4.48 5.45
N GLU A 296 8.34 5.22 4.83
CA GLU A 296 8.55 6.59 4.40
C GLU A 296 8.57 7.59 5.56
N THR A 297 8.98 8.82 5.25
CA THR A 297 8.67 10.00 6.09
C THR A 297 7.17 10.33 5.99
N SER A 298 6.69 11.36 6.68
CA SER A 298 5.32 11.83 6.47
C SER A 298 5.02 12.18 5.01
N VAL A 299 5.99 12.64 4.23
CA VAL A 299 5.78 12.99 2.82
C VAL A 299 5.35 11.76 2.00
N GLY A 300 6.09 10.66 2.10
CA GLY A 300 5.71 9.43 1.40
C GLY A 300 4.52 8.71 2.03
N LEU A 301 4.34 8.76 3.36
CA LEU A 301 3.15 8.21 4.03
C LEU A 301 1.86 8.88 3.56
N ALA A 302 1.89 10.18 3.24
CA ALA A 302 0.73 10.89 2.70
C ALA A 302 0.24 10.28 1.39
N ALA A 303 1.13 9.79 0.52
CA ALA A 303 0.74 9.07 -0.69
C ALA A 303 0.09 7.70 -0.36
N GLY A 304 0.58 7.01 0.68
CA GLY A 304 -0.05 5.79 1.20
C GLY A 304 -1.44 6.05 1.77
N LEU A 305 -1.62 7.13 2.54
CA LEU A 305 -2.93 7.56 3.04
C LEU A 305 -3.86 7.94 1.91
N ALA A 306 -3.38 8.63 0.88
CA ALA A 306 -4.17 8.99 -0.29
C ALA A 306 -4.67 7.75 -1.06
N LEU A 307 -3.83 6.73 -1.23
CA LEU A 307 -4.25 5.45 -1.79
C LEU A 307 -5.33 4.80 -0.92
N ALA A 308 -5.10 4.68 0.37
CA ALA A 308 -6.09 4.11 1.28
C ALA A 308 -7.40 4.91 1.28
N ALA A 309 -7.33 6.24 1.16
CA ALA A 309 -8.49 7.11 1.13
C ALA A 309 -9.29 7.02 -0.17
N ALA A 310 -8.66 6.65 -1.29
CA ALA A 310 -9.29 6.54 -2.61
C ALA A 310 -9.86 5.14 -2.90
N LEU A 311 -9.46 4.10 -2.15
CA LEU A 311 -10.00 2.75 -2.33
C LEU A 311 -11.51 2.67 -2.02
N PRO A 312 -12.31 1.85 -2.73
CA PRO A 312 -13.74 1.72 -2.44
C PRO A 312 -14.00 1.24 -1.00
N GLU A 313 -13.22 0.26 -0.55
CA GLU A 313 -13.35 -0.36 0.77
C GLU A 313 -11.97 -0.52 1.42
N LEU A 314 -11.95 -0.55 2.76
CA LEU A 314 -10.77 -0.86 3.57
C LEU A 314 -11.14 -1.91 4.62
N PRO A 315 -11.27 -3.20 4.23
CA PRO A 315 -11.63 -4.26 5.17
C PRO A 315 -10.54 -4.52 6.23
N TYR A 316 -9.32 -4.05 5.98
CA TYR A 316 -8.15 -4.24 6.83
C TYR A 316 -7.56 -2.89 7.25
N ALA A 317 -7.17 -2.79 8.53
CA ALA A 317 -6.36 -1.66 9.00
C ALA A 317 -5.03 -1.58 8.20
N CYS A 318 -4.60 -0.37 7.83
CA CYS A 318 -3.46 -0.15 6.94
C CYS A 318 -2.11 -0.15 7.67
N GLY A 319 -1.07 -0.65 7.02
CA GLY A 319 0.32 -0.65 7.50
C GLY A 319 1.02 0.70 7.37
N LEU A 320 0.35 1.79 7.75
CA LEU A 320 0.84 3.18 7.61
C LEU A 320 1.33 3.78 8.94
N GLY A 321 1.16 3.07 10.06
CA GLY A 321 1.65 3.48 11.38
C GLY A 321 3.16 3.30 11.58
N THR A 322 3.99 3.61 10.58
CA THR A 322 5.44 3.32 10.60
C THR A 322 6.32 4.48 11.05
N MET A 323 5.77 5.67 11.31
CA MET A 323 6.55 6.82 11.80
C MET A 323 7.31 6.51 13.10
N SER A 324 6.77 5.64 13.95
CA SER A 324 7.43 5.22 15.20
C SER A 324 8.76 4.46 14.98
N LEU A 325 9.05 4.02 13.75
CA LEU A 325 10.30 3.36 13.40
C LEU A 325 11.44 4.35 13.08
N LEU A 326 11.12 5.62 12.86
CA LEU A 326 12.09 6.69 12.60
C LEU A 326 12.33 7.49 13.88
N THR A 327 13.54 8.03 14.04
CA THR A 327 13.88 8.89 15.21
C THR A 327 13.36 10.32 15.07
N GLY A 328 12.88 10.69 13.88
CA GLY A 328 12.30 11.99 13.58
C GLY A 328 11.63 12.01 12.21
N ASP A 329 11.30 13.20 11.76
CA ASP A 329 10.56 13.44 10.52
C ASP A 329 10.98 14.78 9.90
N VAL A 330 10.57 15.01 8.66
CA VAL A 330 10.86 16.22 7.87
C VAL A 330 9.74 17.26 7.94
N VAL A 331 8.74 17.03 8.80
CA VAL A 331 7.59 17.92 9.00
C VAL A 331 7.44 18.23 10.50
N ALA A 332 6.80 19.35 10.82
CA ALA A 332 6.53 19.72 12.22
C ALA A 332 5.43 18.88 12.86
N ASP A 333 4.39 18.51 12.09
CA ASP A 333 3.25 17.70 12.52
C ASP A 333 3.22 16.37 11.75
N SER A 334 3.93 15.38 12.29
CA SER A 334 4.07 14.05 11.71
C SER A 334 2.73 13.32 11.57
N LEU A 335 2.62 12.49 10.53
CA LEU A 335 1.48 11.59 10.32
C LEU A 335 1.58 10.38 11.23
N THR A 336 1.37 10.60 12.53
CA THR A 336 1.34 9.55 13.55
C THR A 336 -0.09 9.10 13.85
N PRO A 337 -0.30 7.82 14.22
CA PRO A 337 -1.62 7.34 14.61
C PRO A 337 -2.13 8.00 15.90
N VAL A 338 -3.40 8.39 15.90
CA VAL A 338 -4.14 8.79 17.10
C VAL A 338 -5.35 7.86 17.22
N ALA A 339 -5.45 7.15 18.35
CA ALA A 339 -6.50 6.15 18.58
C ALA A 339 -6.64 5.12 17.43
N GLY A 340 -5.50 4.67 16.88
CA GLY A 340 -5.47 3.64 15.83
C GLY A 340 -5.85 4.13 14.43
N ALA A 341 -5.91 5.44 14.19
CA ALA A 341 -6.17 6.00 12.87
C ALA A 341 -5.29 7.21 12.57
N ILE A 342 -5.10 7.51 11.28
CA ILE A 342 -4.41 8.71 10.79
C ILE A 342 -5.38 9.52 9.93
N ALA A 343 -5.43 10.84 10.15
CA ALA A 343 -6.21 11.75 9.32
C ALA A 343 -5.59 11.92 7.92
N VAL A 344 -6.42 11.92 6.88
CA VAL A 344 -5.99 12.14 5.50
C VAL A 344 -5.71 13.64 5.32
N ARG A 345 -4.44 14.00 5.25
CA ARG A 345 -3.99 15.38 5.00
C ARG A 345 -2.68 15.39 4.22
N ARG A 346 -2.44 16.49 3.50
CA ARG A 346 -1.12 16.77 2.91
C ARG A 346 -0.22 17.38 4.00
N PRO A 347 0.94 16.78 4.29
CA PRO A 347 1.91 17.38 5.19
C PRO A 347 2.74 18.43 4.44
N GLU A 348 3.09 19.52 5.12
CA GLU A 348 4.07 20.48 4.62
C GLU A 348 5.43 20.18 5.26
N VAL A 349 6.47 20.17 4.43
CA VAL A 349 7.86 20.04 4.90
C VAL A 349 8.21 21.27 5.71
N ASP A 350 8.74 21.04 6.90
CA ASP A 350 9.25 22.09 7.77
C ASP A 350 10.76 22.22 7.55
N GLU A 351 11.20 23.43 7.23
CA GLU A 351 12.60 23.71 6.86
C GLU A 351 13.58 23.38 8.00
N ALA A 352 13.20 23.69 9.25
CA ALA A 352 14.02 23.38 10.40
C ALA A 352 14.05 21.87 10.68
N ALA A 353 12.91 21.17 10.50
CA ALA A 353 12.83 19.73 10.66
C ALA A 353 13.69 19.01 9.62
N LEU A 354 13.59 19.39 8.35
CA LEU A 354 14.39 18.81 7.27
C LEU A 354 15.88 19.11 7.45
N ALA A 355 16.28 20.32 7.82
CA ALA A 355 17.69 20.67 8.03
C ALA A 355 18.41 19.79 9.07
N ARG A 356 17.67 19.20 10.05
CA ARG A 356 18.24 18.26 11.03
C ARG A 356 18.63 16.90 10.44
N PHE A 357 18.01 16.52 9.32
CA PHE A 357 18.16 15.21 8.69
C PHE A 357 18.63 15.31 7.24
N GLU A 358 18.86 16.51 6.73
CA GLU A 358 19.39 16.72 5.39
C GLU A 358 20.85 16.25 5.33
N ILE A 359 21.17 15.54 4.25
CA ILE A 359 22.51 15.03 3.99
C ILE A 359 22.93 15.41 2.57
N GLU A 360 24.23 15.63 2.37
CA GLU A 360 24.79 15.69 1.04
C GLU A 360 25.08 14.28 0.53
N SER A 361 24.41 13.86 -0.54
CA SER A 361 24.65 12.53 -1.13
C SER A 361 24.52 12.56 -2.65
N PRO A 362 25.65 12.77 -3.38
CA PRO A 362 25.69 12.66 -4.84
C PRO A 362 25.21 11.30 -5.36
N LYS A 363 25.33 10.25 -4.53
CA LYS A 363 24.81 8.92 -4.82
C LYS A 363 23.29 8.91 -4.99
N TRP A 364 22.55 9.61 -4.13
CA TRP A 364 21.09 9.68 -4.21
C TRP A 364 20.61 10.48 -5.41
N VAL A 365 21.32 11.57 -5.75
CA VAL A 365 21.06 12.35 -6.96
C VAL A 365 21.23 11.47 -8.21
N ARG A 366 22.38 10.81 -8.35
CA ARG A 366 22.65 9.90 -9.46
C ARG A 366 21.62 8.78 -9.55
N ARG A 367 21.25 8.17 -8.41
CA ARG A 367 20.27 7.08 -8.36
C ARG A 367 18.89 7.54 -8.86
N MET A 368 18.50 8.77 -8.52
CA MET A 368 17.25 9.37 -9.02
C MET A 368 17.34 9.65 -10.54
N GLU A 369 18.47 10.13 -11.04
CA GLU A 369 18.69 10.35 -12.48
C GLU A 369 18.65 9.04 -13.28
N GLU A 370 19.27 7.97 -12.77
CA GLU A 370 19.20 6.62 -13.37
C GLU A 370 17.76 6.09 -13.42
N ALA A 371 16.99 6.29 -12.35
CA ALA A 371 15.56 5.96 -12.33
C ALA A 371 14.75 6.79 -13.34
N ALA A 372 15.07 8.08 -13.49
CA ALA A 372 14.43 8.96 -14.47
C ALA A 372 14.71 8.52 -15.91
N ALA A 373 15.94 8.08 -16.20
CA ALA A 373 16.31 7.55 -17.51
C ALA A 373 15.58 6.25 -17.87
N CYS A 374 15.16 5.46 -16.87
CA CYS A 374 14.31 4.29 -17.07
C CYS A 374 12.84 4.66 -17.27
N LEU A 375 12.33 5.74 -16.65
CA LEU A 375 10.94 6.17 -16.78
C LEU A 375 10.63 6.79 -18.17
N ALA A 376 11.65 7.31 -18.86
CA ALA A 376 11.52 7.92 -20.18
C ALA A 376 11.52 6.91 -21.35
N ARG A 377 11.71 5.62 -21.06
CA ARG A 377 11.66 4.51 -22.02
C ARG A 377 10.33 3.79 -21.90
#